data_AF-A0A7V9ZN54-F1
#
_entry.id   AF-A0A7V9ZN54-F1
#
_cell.length_a   1.000
_cell.length_b   1.000
_cell.length_c   1.000
_cell.angle_alpha   90.00
_cell.angle_beta   90.00
_cell.angle_gamma   90.00
#
_symmetry.space_group_name_H-M   'P 1'
#
loop_
_entity.id
_entity.type
_entity.pdbx_description
1 polymer ?
#
loop_
_entity_poly.entity_id
_entity_poly.type
_entity_poly.pdbx_seq_one_letter_code
_entity_poly.pdbx_strand_id
1 'polypeptide(L)'
;MTTPNLFARRVFATALACVAAFDSIVSGQQNMAQQRDEADDVVRIDTELIQSEVTVLDKQGRFVEGLKPEQFELRVDGKPVQFSSTA
;
A
#
# COMPACT_ATOMS: atom_id res chain seq x y z
N MET A 1 -20.13 -40.02 -63.64
CA MET A 1 -19.69 -40.73 -62.42
C MET A 1 -18.85 -39.78 -61.59
N THR A 2 -19.43 -39.13 -60.58
CA THR A 2 -18.70 -38.49 -59.46
C THR A 2 -19.66 -38.48 -58.26
N THR A 3 -19.52 -39.46 -57.37
CA THR A 3 -20.19 -39.45 -56.06
C THR A 3 -19.45 -38.46 -55.14
N PRO A 4 -20.14 -37.51 -54.48
CA PRO A 4 -19.45 -36.55 -53.62
C PRO A 4 -19.04 -37.21 -52.29
N ASN A 5 -17.81 -36.90 -51.86
CA ASN A 5 -17.13 -37.43 -50.70
C ASN A 5 -17.90 -37.14 -49.39
N LEU A 6 -18.74 -38.07 -48.97
CA LEU A 6 -19.51 -38.02 -47.71
C LEU A 6 -18.61 -37.83 -46.48
N PHE A 7 -17.35 -38.27 -46.58
CA PHE A 7 -16.32 -38.10 -45.56
C PHE A 7 -15.93 -36.62 -45.36
N ALA A 8 -15.71 -35.89 -46.46
CA ALA A 8 -15.39 -34.46 -46.41
C ALA A 8 -16.56 -33.63 -45.85
N ARG A 9 -17.80 -34.04 -46.17
CA ARG A 9 -19.02 -33.38 -45.67
C ARG A 9 -19.23 -33.59 -44.18
N ARG A 10 -18.85 -34.75 -43.64
CA ARG A 10 -18.91 -35.06 -42.21
C ARG A 10 -17.84 -34.32 -41.43
N VAL A 11 -16.61 -34.26 -41.94
CA VAL A 11 -15.50 -33.53 -41.30
C VAL A 11 -15.79 -32.03 -41.22
N PHE A 12 -16.32 -31.43 -42.30
CA PHE A 12 -16.75 -30.02 -42.29
C PHE A 12 -17.91 -29.77 -41.31
N ALA A 13 -18.89 -30.68 -41.23
CA ALA A 13 -20.02 -30.54 -40.30
C ALA A 13 -19.57 -30.64 -38.83
N THR A 14 -18.63 -31.53 -38.50
CA THR A 14 -18.07 -31.64 -37.15
C THR A 14 -17.19 -30.45 -36.78
N ALA A 15 -16.41 -29.91 -37.73
CA ALA A 15 -15.59 -28.72 -37.48
C ALA A 15 -16.46 -27.48 -37.21
N LEU A 16 -17.57 -27.30 -37.92
CA LEU A 16 -18.52 -26.21 -37.69
C LEU A 16 -19.25 -26.34 -36.33
N ALA A 17 -19.55 -27.58 -35.91
CA ALA A 17 -20.18 -27.85 -34.61
C ALA A 17 -19.26 -27.55 -33.42
N CYS A 18 -17.94 -27.77 -33.57
CA CYS A 18 -16.97 -27.45 -32.51
C CYS A 18 -16.84 -25.94 -32.27
N VAL A 19 -16.94 -25.10 -33.31
CA VAL A 19 -16.79 -23.64 -33.18
C VAL A 19 -17.97 -23.01 -32.41
N ALA A 20 -19.19 -23.54 -32.56
CA ALA A 20 -20.38 -23.05 -31.85
C ALA A 20 -20.42 -23.45 -30.35
N ALA A 21 -19.55 -24.36 -29.90
CA ALA A 21 -19.50 -24.78 -28.50
C ALA A 21 -18.54 -23.95 -27.63
N PHE A 22 -17.76 -23.03 -28.22
CA PHE A 22 -16.77 -22.21 -27.50
C PHE A 22 -17.31 -20.87 -26.96
N ASP A 23 -18.52 -20.43 -27.35
CA ASP A 23 -19.09 -19.15 -26.90
C ASP A 23 -19.46 -19.12 -25.40
N SER A 24 -19.52 -20.27 -24.72
CA SER A 24 -19.98 -20.34 -23.31
C SER A 24 -18.89 -20.11 -22.25
N ILE A 25 -17.61 -19.96 -22.62
CA ILE A 25 -16.50 -19.81 -21.64
C ILE A 25 -16.29 -18.34 -21.23
N VAL A 26 -16.84 -17.38 -21.98
CA VAL A 26 -16.76 -15.93 -21.68
C VAL A 26 -17.90 -15.45 -20.75
N SER A 27 -18.70 -16.35 -20.17
CA SER A 27 -19.71 -15.97 -19.17
C SER A 27 -19.10 -15.98 -17.76
N GLY A 28 -18.57 -14.84 -17.32
CA GLY A 28 -18.68 -14.43 -15.91
C GLY A 28 -17.55 -14.82 -14.96
N GLN A 29 -16.34 -14.25 -15.14
CA GLN A 29 -15.62 -13.75 -13.97
C GLN A 29 -16.39 -12.55 -13.41
N GLN A 30 -17.53 -12.81 -12.76
CA GLN A 30 -18.06 -11.87 -11.78
C GLN A 30 -17.10 -11.94 -10.59
N ASN A 31 -16.04 -11.14 -10.69
CA ASN A 31 -15.34 -10.67 -9.51
C ASN A 31 -16.36 -9.79 -8.77
N MET A 32 -17.28 -10.42 -8.03
CA MET A 32 -17.89 -9.78 -6.88
C MET A 32 -16.70 -9.55 -5.95
N ALA A 33 -16.03 -8.41 -6.15
CA ALA A 33 -15.47 -7.68 -5.06
C ALA A 33 -16.65 -7.50 -4.10
N GLN A 34 -16.76 -8.46 -3.19
CA GLN A 34 -17.51 -8.31 -1.98
C GLN A 34 -16.79 -7.18 -1.28
N GLN A 35 -17.23 -5.97 -1.58
CA GLN A 35 -17.00 -4.79 -0.78
C GLN A 35 -17.66 -5.10 0.55
N ARG A 36 -16.96 -5.89 1.36
CA ARG A 36 -17.06 -5.76 2.80
C ARG A 36 -16.51 -4.38 3.05
N ASP A 37 -17.42 -3.44 3.23
CA ASP A 37 -17.20 -2.30 4.10
C ASP A 37 -17.00 -2.86 5.54
N GLU A 38 -15.94 -3.65 5.73
CA GLU A 38 -15.19 -3.61 6.97
C GLU A 38 -14.44 -2.29 6.86
N ALA A 39 -15.15 -1.19 7.11
CA ALA A 39 -14.51 0.05 7.47
C ALA A 39 -13.77 -0.26 8.77
N ASP A 40 -12.55 -0.78 8.62
CA ASP A 40 -11.57 -0.83 9.69
C ASP A 40 -11.63 0.53 10.36
N ASP A 41 -11.84 0.52 11.67
CA ASP A 41 -11.84 1.73 12.50
C ASP A 41 -10.39 2.25 12.55
N VAL A 42 -9.94 2.83 11.43
CA VAL A 42 -8.57 3.31 11.24
C VAL A 42 -8.49 4.70 11.86
N VAL A 43 -7.97 4.76 13.07
CA VAL A 43 -7.53 6.04 13.67
C VAL A 43 -6.27 6.50 12.93
N ARG A 44 -6.42 7.49 12.05
CA ARG A 44 -5.27 8.19 11.43
C ARG A 44 -4.77 9.24 12.41
N ILE A 45 -3.50 9.14 12.76
CA ILE A 45 -2.81 10.12 13.60
C ILE A 45 -1.78 10.80 12.71
N ASP A 46 -1.95 12.10 12.49
CA ASP A 46 -0.94 12.93 11.85
C ASP A 46 0.05 13.40 12.92
N THR A 47 1.33 13.07 12.74
CA THR A 47 2.41 13.55 13.61
C THR A 47 3.42 14.31 12.77
N GLU A 48 3.81 15.49 13.25
CA GLU A 48 4.88 16.28 12.66
C GLU A 48 6.10 16.22 13.57
N LEU A 49 7.25 15.88 12.99
CA LEU A 49 8.52 15.87 13.71
C LEU A 49 9.28 17.14 13.40
N ILE A 50 9.57 17.92 14.44
CA ILE A 50 10.40 19.12 14.35
C ILE A 50 11.77 18.80 14.94
N GLN A 51 12.83 19.11 14.19
CA GLN A 51 14.21 19.04 14.68
C GLN A 51 14.67 20.43 15.10
N SER A 52 15.10 20.54 16.36
CA SER A 52 15.59 21.79 16.94
C SER A 52 16.99 21.57 17.47
N GLU A 53 17.95 22.38 17.00
CA GLU A 53 19.32 22.36 17.49
C GLU A 53 19.47 23.31 18.67
N VAL A 54 20.10 22.83 19.75
CA VAL A 54 20.35 23.61 20.97
C VAL A 54 21.81 23.47 21.36
N THR A 55 22.41 24.57 21.81
CA THR A 55 23.79 24.60 22.29
C THR A 55 23.85 25.35 23.62
N VAL A 56 24.64 24.84 24.56
CA VAL A 56 24.86 25.49 25.86
C VAL A 56 26.25 26.12 25.88
N LEU A 57 26.28 27.43 26.09
CA LEU A 57 27.50 28.22 26.21
C LEU A 57 27.64 28.80 27.63
N ASP A 58 28.87 28.95 28.10
CA ASP A 58 29.18 29.68 29.31
C ASP A 58 29.12 31.20 29.10
N LYS A 59 29.36 31.97 30.17
CA LYS A 59 29.34 33.44 30.12
C LYS A 59 30.43 34.05 29.23
N GLN A 60 31.46 33.28 28.88
CA GLN A 60 32.55 33.67 28.00
C GLN A 60 32.33 33.18 26.56
N GLY A 61 31.21 32.51 26.27
CA GLY A 61 30.86 31.98 24.95
C GLY A 61 31.49 30.63 24.62
N ARG A 62 32.03 29.90 25.60
CA ARG A 62 32.61 28.56 25.39
C ARG A 62 31.57 27.47 25.58
N PHE A 63 31.69 26.39 24.83
CA PHE A 63 30.82 25.22 24.98
C PHE A 63 30.94 24.63 26.38
N VAL A 64 29.79 24.31 26.98
CA VAL A 64 29.75 23.55 28.23
C VAL A 64 29.76 22.06 27.88
N GLU A 65 30.84 21.37 28.26
CA GLU A 65 31.02 19.94 27.99
C GLU A 65 30.39 19.05 29.07
N GLY A 66 30.20 17.77 28.75
CA GLY A 66 29.76 16.75 29.72
C GLY A 66 28.27 16.82 30.10
N LEU A 67 27.50 17.67 29.42
CA LEU A 67 26.06 17.74 29.57
C LEU A 67 25.38 16.54 28.91
N LYS A 68 24.37 16.00 29.58
CA LYS A 68 23.57 14.88 29.09
C LYS A 68 22.14 15.32 28.81
N PRO A 69 21.45 14.75 27.80
CA PRO A 69 20.07 15.09 27.49
C PRO A 69 19.12 14.96 28.69
N GLU A 70 19.34 13.97 29.57
CA GLU A 70 18.47 13.72 30.73
C GLU A 70 18.55 14.80 31.82
N GLN A 71 19.51 15.73 31.70
CA GLN A 71 19.65 16.89 32.59
C GLN A 71 18.77 18.07 32.17
N PHE A 72 18.04 17.95 31.06
CA PHE A 72 17.19 19.00 30.49
C PHE A 72 15.73 18.54 30.43
N GLU A 73 14.81 19.49 30.58
CA GLU A 73 13.37 19.30 30.34
C GLU A 73 12.95 20.24 29.21
N LEU A 74 12.43 19.68 28.11
CA LEU A 74 11.82 20.47 27.06
C LEU A 74 10.37 20.76 27.44
N ARG A 75 9.99 22.03 27.37
CA ARG A 75 8.60 22.45 27.55
C ARG A 75 8.09 23.17 26.32
N VAL A 76 6.91 22.78 25.86
CA VAL A 76 6.16 23.48 24.81
C VAL A 76 4.87 24.00 25.44
N ASP A 77 4.62 25.29 25.33
CA ASP A 77 3.48 25.97 25.98
C ASP A 77 3.41 25.69 27.50
N GLY A 78 4.58 25.60 28.14
CA GLY A 78 4.72 25.33 29.57
C GLY A 78 4.53 23.87 29.98
N LYS A 79 4.23 22.96 29.04
CA LYS A 79 4.03 21.53 29.32
C LYS A 79 5.30 20.73 28.98
N PRO A 80 5.77 19.83 29.86
CA PRO A 80 6.87 18.93 29.54
C PRO A 80 6.54 18.05 28.33
N VAL A 81 7.50 17.91 27.42
CA VAL A 81 7.41 17.03 26.25
C VAL A 81 8.61 16.09 26.19
N GLN A 82 8.37 14.86 25.74
CA GLN A 82 9.44 13.91 25.47
C GLN A 82 10.20 14.33 24.22
N PHE A 83 11.53 14.30 24.29
CA PHE A 83 12.40 14.52 23.15
C PHE A 83 13.47 13.43 23.09
N SER A 84 13.94 13.13 21.89
CA SER A 84 15.06 12.23 21.66
C SER A 84 16.25 13.06 21.17
N SER A 85 17.38 12.97 21.86
CA SER A 85 18.63 13.57 21.40
C SER A 85 19.39 12.55 20.59
N THR A 86 19.58 12.82 19.30
CA THR A 86 20.56 12.10 18.49
C THR A 86 21.85 12.92 18.53
N ALA A 87 22.82 12.47 19.32
CA ALA A 87 24.14 13.09 19.42
C ALA A 87 25.07 12.59 18.32
#